data_AF-A0A7W1MVH6-F1
#
_entry.id   AF-A0A7W1MVH6-F1
#
_cell.length_a   1.000
_cell.length_b   1.000
_cell.length_c   1.000
_cell.angle_alpha   90.00
_cell.angle_beta   90.00
_cell.angle_gamma   90.00
#
_symmetry.space_group_name_H-M   'P 1'
#
loop_
_entity.id
_entity.type
_entity.pdbx_description
1 polymer ?
#
loop_
_entity_poly.entity_id
_entity_poly.type
_entity_poly.pdbx_seq_one_letter_code
_entity_poly.pdbx_strand_id
1 'polypeptide(L)'
;MEGAAVIEADSVRSITIWRKNQSPSELQAGGKVSGTPWFDLPSGGDAERLMPQLAASCPGLTIEMLEDLLTPDDQPEGVTYANGQIKLASTFAVEARRLEGKRERGKAMRSGVLVFQPVELLASDHWLLTCWHPIRTFVGAEKISEGAAGSPEEISKEVCEEWISLDHPGGVNAG
;
A
#
# COMPACT_ATOMS: atom_id res chain seq x y z
N MET A 1 6.98 -30.34 11.43
CA MET A 1 7.99 -29.26 11.48
C MET A 1 7.45 -28.15 10.62
N GLU A 2 7.04 -27.06 11.26
CA GLU A 2 6.53 -25.85 10.60
C GLU A 2 7.75 -25.10 10.07
N GLY A 3 7.99 -25.19 8.76
CA GLY A 3 9.07 -24.44 8.12
C GLY A 3 8.68 -22.98 8.10
N ALA A 4 9.42 -22.13 8.80
CA ALA A 4 9.26 -20.69 8.64
C ALA A 4 9.54 -20.34 7.18
N ALA A 5 8.56 -19.73 6.50
CA ALA A 5 8.78 -19.23 5.15
C ALA A 5 9.92 -18.20 5.20
N VAL A 6 10.97 -18.43 4.40
CA VAL A 6 12.06 -17.47 4.25
C VAL A 6 11.62 -16.50 3.17
N ILE A 7 11.42 -15.25 3.55
CA ILE A 7 11.11 -14.17 2.61
C ILE A 7 12.44 -13.70 2.00
N GLU A 8 12.54 -13.73 0.68
CA GLU A 8 13.71 -13.26 -0.03
C GLU A 8 13.80 -11.73 0.09
N ALA A 9 15.01 -11.20 0.32
CA ALA A 9 15.22 -9.79 0.66
C ALA A 9 14.68 -8.79 -0.39
N ASP A 10 14.56 -9.21 -1.66
CA ASP A 10 14.09 -8.34 -2.75
C ASP A 10 12.61 -8.57 -3.11
N SER A 11 11.96 -9.58 -2.52
CA SER A 11 10.56 -9.92 -2.84
C SER A 11 9.56 -9.05 -2.07
N VAL A 12 9.96 -8.49 -0.94
CA VAL A 12 9.13 -7.65 -0.08
C VAL A 12 9.95 -6.43 0.34
N ARG A 13 9.39 -5.22 0.19
CA ARG A 13 10.11 -3.97 0.51
C ARG A 13 10.26 -3.78 2.01
N SER A 14 9.21 -4.05 2.77
CA SER A 14 9.23 -3.99 4.23
C SER A 14 8.17 -4.90 4.84
N ILE A 15 8.40 -5.29 6.09
CA ILE A 15 7.44 -6.06 6.87
C ILE A 15 7.38 -5.46 8.26
N THR A 16 6.23 -4.89 8.60
CA THR A 16 6.01 -4.34 9.95
C THR A 16 5.03 -5.22 10.71
N ILE A 17 5.34 -5.49 11.98
CA ILE A 17 4.46 -6.27 12.86
C ILE A 17 3.73 -5.33 13.79
N TRP A 18 2.40 -5.35 13.69
CA TRP A 18 1.51 -4.53 14.48
C TRP A 18 0.94 -5.33 15.64
N ARG A 19 1.10 -4.78 16.85
CA ARG A 19 0.55 -5.35 18.08
C ARG A 19 -0.29 -4.29 18.75
N LYS A 20 -1.28 -4.75 19.51
CA LYS A 20 -2.12 -3.85 20.30
C LYS A 20 -1.24 -3.06 21.28
N ASN A 21 -1.42 -1.74 21.32
CA ASN A 21 -0.76 -0.79 22.23
C ASN A 21 0.77 -0.75 22.13
N GLN A 22 1.32 -1.12 20.97
CA GLN A 22 2.75 -1.04 20.72
C GLN A 22 2.99 -0.35 19.38
N SER A 23 4.10 0.39 19.31
CA SER A 23 4.59 0.86 18.02
C SER A 23 4.92 -0.34 17.13
N PRO A 24 4.65 -0.26 15.81
CA PRO A 24 5.00 -1.31 14.88
C PRO A 24 6.50 -1.54 14.87
N SER A 25 6.89 -2.80 14.69
CA SER A 25 8.29 -3.21 14.66
C SER A 25 8.63 -3.88 13.33
N GLU A 26 9.74 -3.51 12.71
CA GLU A 26 10.24 -4.18 11.50
C GLU A 26 10.57 -5.65 11.80
N LEU A 27 10.03 -6.57 11.00
CA LEU A 27 10.33 -7.99 11.11
C LEU A 27 11.74 -8.24 10.56
N GLN A 28 12.64 -8.66 11.45
CA GLN A 28 13.98 -9.08 11.05
C GLN A 28 13.95 -10.45 10.36
N ALA A 29 14.91 -10.71 9.48
CA ALA A 29 15.03 -12.00 8.80
C ALA A 29 15.08 -13.17 9.81
N GLY A 30 14.20 -14.16 9.61
CA GLY A 30 14.04 -15.31 10.52
C GLY A 30 13.27 -15.01 11.81
N GLY A 31 12.73 -13.80 11.98
CA GLY A 31 11.87 -13.43 13.09
C GLY A 31 10.52 -14.16 13.03
N LYS A 32 9.97 -14.48 14.21
CA LYS A 32 8.62 -15.06 14.30
C LYS A 32 7.56 -13.96 14.20
N VAL A 33 6.60 -14.15 13.31
CA VAL A 33 5.41 -13.29 13.21
C VAL A 33 4.53 -13.53 14.44
N SER A 34 4.28 -12.48 15.21
CA SER A 34 3.36 -12.49 16.36
C SER A 34 2.68 -11.13 16.42
N GLY A 35 1.41 -11.04 16.02
CA GLY A 35 0.69 -9.79 15.74
C GLY A 35 0.11 -9.82 14.32
N THR A 36 -0.33 -8.66 13.85
CA THR A 36 -0.83 -8.46 12.48
C THR A 36 0.33 -8.00 11.61
N PRO A 37 0.89 -8.83 10.72
CA PRO A 37 1.90 -8.39 9.78
C PRO A 37 1.28 -7.49 8.70
N TRP A 38 1.97 -6.39 8.40
CA TRP A 38 1.76 -5.58 7.22
C TRP A 38 2.98 -5.75 6.32
N PHE A 39 2.75 -6.34 5.14
CA PHE A 39 3.76 -6.49 4.10
C PHE A 39 3.58 -5.39 3.04
N ASP A 40 4.67 -4.72 2.72
CA ASP A 40 4.72 -3.78 1.60
C ASP A 40 5.47 -4.41 0.44
N LEU A 41 4.77 -4.62 -0.68
CA LEU A 41 5.28 -5.31 -1.85
C LEU A 41 5.81 -4.32 -2.89
N PRO A 42 6.86 -4.68 -3.64
CA PRO A 42 7.31 -3.88 -4.77
C PRO A 42 6.30 -3.97 -5.93
N SER A 43 6.08 -2.85 -6.63
CA SER A 43 5.31 -2.86 -7.88
C SER A 43 5.95 -3.75 -8.94
N GLY A 44 5.13 -4.49 -9.69
CA GLY A 44 5.61 -5.36 -10.76
C GLY A 44 6.31 -6.63 -10.27
N GLY A 45 6.04 -7.04 -9.02
CA GLY A 45 6.43 -8.36 -8.51
C GLY A 45 5.75 -9.50 -9.27
N ASP A 46 6.26 -10.72 -9.07
CA ASP A 46 5.71 -11.95 -9.65
C ASP A 46 4.86 -12.67 -8.58
N ALA A 47 3.55 -12.77 -8.81
CA ALA A 47 2.61 -13.39 -7.90
C ALA A 47 2.97 -14.87 -7.60
N GLU A 48 3.42 -15.63 -8.60
CA GLU A 48 3.80 -17.03 -8.41
C GLU A 48 5.06 -17.16 -7.54
N ARG A 49 5.99 -16.22 -7.67
CA ARG A 49 7.20 -16.16 -6.84
C ARG A 49 6.90 -15.71 -5.41
N LEU A 50 5.94 -14.79 -5.24
CA LEU A 50 5.57 -14.23 -3.93
C LEU A 50 4.70 -15.18 -3.11
N MET A 51 3.79 -15.91 -3.77
CA MET A 51 2.79 -16.73 -3.08
C MET A 51 3.41 -17.73 -2.09
N PRO A 52 4.45 -18.53 -2.42
CA PRO A 52 5.07 -19.45 -1.46
C PRO A 52 5.67 -18.75 -0.23
N GLN A 53 6.13 -17.52 -0.38
CA GLN A 53 6.76 -16.73 0.69
C GLN A 53 5.71 -16.16 1.66
N LEU A 54 4.56 -15.76 1.12
CA LEU A 54 3.47 -15.15 1.90
C LEU A 54 2.50 -16.19 2.48
N ALA A 55 2.35 -17.35 1.84
CA ALA A 55 1.32 -18.34 2.19
C ALA A 55 1.28 -18.73 3.68
N ALA A 56 2.44 -18.83 4.32
CA ALA A 56 2.53 -19.19 5.75
C ALA A 56 2.03 -18.08 6.68
N SER A 57 2.19 -16.82 6.29
CA SER A 57 1.82 -15.65 7.10
C SER A 57 0.47 -15.04 6.70
N CYS A 58 -0.03 -15.37 5.51
CA CYS A 58 -1.27 -14.84 4.96
C CYS A 58 -2.27 -15.97 4.67
N PRO A 59 -2.91 -16.57 5.69
CA PRO A 59 -3.93 -17.59 5.49
C PRO A 59 -5.06 -17.08 4.60
N GLY A 60 -5.48 -17.89 3.63
CA GLY A 60 -6.56 -17.57 2.70
C GLY A 60 -6.15 -16.74 1.48
N LEU A 61 -4.89 -16.27 1.41
CA LEU A 61 -4.36 -15.62 0.22
C LEU A 61 -4.32 -16.58 -0.97
N THR A 62 -4.62 -16.08 -2.17
CA THR A 62 -4.51 -16.81 -3.44
C THR A 62 -3.62 -16.06 -4.43
N ILE A 63 -3.18 -16.76 -5.48
CA ILE A 63 -2.39 -16.15 -6.57
C ILE A 63 -3.19 -15.06 -7.26
N GLU A 64 -4.46 -15.30 -7.58
CA GLU A 64 -5.37 -14.31 -8.19
C GLU A 64 -5.42 -13.00 -7.38
N MET A 65 -5.57 -13.08 -6.06
CA MET A 65 -5.56 -11.88 -5.21
C MET A 65 -4.23 -11.13 -5.24
N LEU A 66 -3.10 -11.85 -5.37
CA LEU A 66 -1.78 -11.23 -5.52
C LEU A 66 -1.63 -10.58 -6.91
N GLU A 67 -2.14 -11.22 -7.96
CA GLU A 67 -2.13 -10.65 -9.32
C GLU A 67 -2.93 -9.35 -9.37
N ASP A 68 -4.11 -9.32 -8.75
CA ASP A 68 -4.94 -8.13 -8.62
C ASP A 68 -4.22 -7.05 -7.82
N LEU A 69 -3.63 -7.37 -6.67
CA LEU A 69 -2.85 -6.43 -5.85
C LEU A 69 -1.63 -5.84 -6.60
N LEU A 70 -0.95 -6.64 -7.42
CA LEU A 70 0.27 -6.26 -8.14
C LEU A 70 -0.01 -5.55 -9.47
N THR A 71 -1.26 -5.49 -9.89
CA THR A 71 -1.69 -4.83 -11.12
C THR A 71 -2.54 -3.61 -10.75
N PRO A 72 -2.10 -2.38 -11.05
CA PRO A 72 -2.88 -1.20 -10.71
C PRO A 72 -4.17 -1.16 -11.52
N ASP A 73 -5.30 -0.91 -10.85
CA ASP A 73 -6.56 -0.71 -11.54
C ASP A 73 -6.59 0.61 -12.32
N ASP A 74 -7.37 0.64 -13.40
CA ASP A 74 -7.63 1.87 -14.16
C ASP A 74 -8.59 2.81 -13.41
N GLN A 75 -9.46 2.24 -12.56
CA GLN A 75 -10.40 2.98 -11.72
C GLN A 75 -10.37 2.41 -10.30
N PRO A 76 -10.54 3.24 -9.27
CA PRO A 76 -10.58 2.75 -7.90
C PRO A 76 -11.84 1.90 -7.69
N GLU A 77 -11.65 0.59 -7.59
CA GLU A 77 -12.73 -0.37 -7.32
C GLU A 77 -12.44 -1.14 -6.03
N GLY A 78 -13.46 -1.81 -5.50
CA GLY A 78 -13.35 -2.63 -4.31
C GLY A 78 -13.78 -4.04 -4.65
N VAL A 79 -12.90 -5.02 -4.41
CA VAL A 79 -13.20 -6.43 -4.63
C VAL A 79 -13.22 -7.16 -3.28
N THR A 80 -14.18 -8.06 -3.10
CA THR A 80 -14.26 -8.88 -1.90
C THR A 80 -14.08 -10.35 -2.25
N TYR A 81 -13.22 -11.03 -1.52
CA TYR A 81 -12.96 -12.46 -1.66
C TYR A 81 -13.36 -13.22 -0.40
N ALA A 82 -13.40 -14.56 -0.49
CA ALA A 82 -13.66 -15.45 0.64
C ALA A 82 -14.90 -15.02 1.47
N ASN A 83 -16.02 -14.73 0.79
CA ASN A 83 -17.26 -14.25 1.41
C ASN A 83 -17.09 -12.95 2.24
N GLY A 84 -16.17 -12.08 1.83
CA GLY A 84 -15.92 -10.78 2.46
C GLY A 84 -14.88 -10.79 3.58
N GLN A 85 -14.22 -11.92 3.83
CA GLN A 85 -13.13 -12.03 4.81
C GLN A 85 -11.84 -11.36 4.33
N ILE A 86 -11.66 -11.26 3.01
CA ILE A 86 -10.53 -10.57 2.39
C ILE A 86 -11.08 -9.50 1.47
N LYS A 87 -10.51 -8.30 1.54
CA LYS A 87 -10.93 -7.14 0.74
C LYS A 87 -9.73 -6.55 0.03
N LEU A 88 -9.88 -6.35 -1.27
CA LEU A 88 -9.02 -5.49 -2.08
C LEU A 88 -9.66 -4.12 -2.16
N ALA A 89 -8.87 -3.09 -1.93
CA ALA A 89 -9.27 -1.70 -2.11
C ALA A 89 -8.19 -0.97 -2.91
N SER A 90 -8.62 -0.37 -4.01
CA SER A 90 -7.79 0.44 -4.89
C SER A 90 -7.96 1.91 -4.52
N THR A 91 -6.85 2.59 -4.21
CA THR A 91 -6.85 4.00 -3.81
C THR A 91 -5.73 4.77 -4.51
N PHE A 92 -5.72 6.09 -4.36
CA PHE A 92 -4.65 6.92 -4.90
C PHE A 92 -4.43 8.19 -4.10
N ALA A 93 -3.18 8.64 -4.04
CA ALA A 93 -2.89 10.03 -3.69
C ALA A 93 -2.91 10.89 -4.97
N VAL A 94 -3.46 12.09 -4.88
CA VAL A 94 -3.51 13.06 -5.98
C VAL A 94 -2.91 14.39 -5.57
N GLU A 95 -2.03 14.92 -6.40
CA GLU A 95 -1.43 16.24 -6.22
C GLU A 95 -1.61 17.09 -7.49
N ALA A 96 -2.15 18.29 -7.33
CA ALA A 96 -2.24 19.26 -8.42
C ALA A 96 -1.04 20.22 -8.38
N ARG A 97 -0.17 20.17 -9.39
CA ARG A 97 0.98 21.09 -9.51
C ARG A 97 0.79 22.07 -10.65
N ARG A 98 1.41 23.24 -10.53
CA ARG A 98 1.56 24.17 -11.66
C ARG A 98 2.85 23.84 -12.40
N LEU A 99 2.78 23.83 -13.74
CA LEU A 99 4.00 23.78 -14.55
C LEU A 99 4.74 25.11 -14.40
N GLU A 100 5.83 25.11 -13.64
CA GLU A 100 6.71 26.26 -13.57
C GLU A 100 7.51 26.37 -14.88
N GLY A 101 7.07 27.27 -15.76
CA GLY A 101 7.80 27.68 -16.95
C GLY A 101 7.86 29.21 -17.00
N LYS A 102 8.97 29.76 -17.50
CA LYS A 102 9.11 31.21 -17.73
C LYS A 102 7.88 31.71 -18.49
N ARG A 103 7.11 32.59 -17.86
CA ARG A 103 5.92 33.22 -18.44
C ARG A 103 6.38 34.13 -19.58
N GLU A 104 6.12 33.75 -20.83
CA GLU A 104 6.12 34.72 -21.92
C GLU A 104 4.84 35.56 -21.82
N ARG A 105 5.01 36.89 -21.78
CA ARG A 105 3.90 37.84 -21.71
C ARG A 105 3.02 37.68 -22.95
N GLY A 106 1.73 37.34 -22.75
CA GLY A 106 0.75 37.19 -23.83
C GLY A 106 0.45 35.74 -24.27
N LYS A 107 1.09 34.71 -23.70
CA LYS A 107 0.70 33.32 -23.92
C LYS A 107 -0.33 32.84 -22.88
N ALA A 108 -1.29 32.04 -23.34
CA ALA A 108 -2.29 31.39 -22.49
C ALA A 108 -1.61 30.58 -21.37
N MET A 109 -2.20 30.60 -20.18
CA MET A 109 -1.72 29.85 -19.02
C MET A 109 -1.65 28.36 -19.38
N ARG A 110 -0.47 27.74 -19.26
CA ARG A 110 -0.34 26.29 -19.44
C ARG A 110 -1.18 25.59 -18.36
N SER A 111 -1.94 24.57 -18.77
CA SER A 111 -2.76 23.73 -17.90
C SER A 111 -1.94 23.20 -16.72
N GLY A 112 -2.57 23.10 -15.55
CA GLY A 112 -1.96 22.41 -14.40
C GLY A 112 -1.68 20.94 -14.73
N VAL A 113 -0.78 20.33 -13.96
CA VAL A 113 -0.54 18.88 -14.00
C VAL A 113 -1.18 18.21 -12.80
N LEU A 114 -1.66 16.99 -13.01
CA LEU A 114 -2.11 16.10 -11.94
C LEU A 114 -1.11 14.96 -11.80
N VAL A 115 -0.69 14.71 -10.57
CA VAL A 115 0.19 13.60 -10.22
C VAL A 115 -0.63 12.60 -9.42
N PHE A 116 -0.69 11.35 -9.89
CA PHE A 116 -1.41 10.26 -9.24
C PHE A 116 -0.42 9.21 -8.76
N GLN A 117 -0.62 8.74 -7.54
CA GLN A 117 0.11 7.62 -6.95
C GLN A 117 -0.92 6.52 -6.62
N PRO A 118 -1.13 5.54 -7.51
CA PRO A 118 -2.03 4.42 -7.24
C PRO A 118 -1.47 3.52 -6.14
N VAL A 119 -2.33 3.03 -5.28
CA VAL A 119 -1.99 2.14 -4.17
C VAL A 119 -3.07 1.08 -4.06
N GLU A 120 -2.67 -0.18 -4.06
CA GLU A 120 -3.56 -1.31 -3.86
C GLU A 120 -3.37 -1.86 -2.45
N LEU A 121 -4.48 -2.15 -1.76
CA LEU A 121 -4.49 -2.69 -0.41
C LEU A 121 -5.30 -3.98 -0.37
N LEU A 122 -4.68 -5.10 0.01
CA LEU A 122 -5.36 -6.36 0.25
C LEU A 122 -5.31 -6.69 1.74
N ALA A 123 -6.48 -6.74 2.37
CA ALA A 123 -6.59 -6.86 3.83
C ALA A 123 -7.45 -8.04 4.24
N SER A 124 -7.05 -8.70 5.32
CA SER A 124 -7.87 -9.63 6.11
C SER A 124 -7.94 -9.17 7.56
N ASP A 125 -8.60 -9.95 8.43
CA ASP A 125 -8.60 -9.71 9.87
C ASP A 125 -7.23 -9.90 10.54
N HIS A 126 -6.26 -10.50 9.84
CA HIS A 126 -5.00 -10.95 10.45
C HIS A 126 -3.74 -10.46 9.74
N TRP A 127 -3.84 -9.92 8.54
CA TRP A 127 -2.70 -9.44 7.76
C TRP A 127 -3.13 -8.34 6.80
N LEU A 128 -2.17 -7.51 6.40
CA LEU A 128 -2.33 -6.46 5.40
C LEU A 128 -1.22 -6.57 4.36
N LEU A 129 -1.56 -6.52 3.08
CA LEU A 129 -0.62 -6.34 1.97
C LEU A 129 -0.88 -4.99 1.31
N THR A 130 0.18 -4.26 1.00
CA THR A 130 0.09 -3.05 0.17
C THR A 130 1.03 -3.12 -1.01
N CYS A 131 0.62 -2.55 -2.13
CA CYS A 131 1.47 -2.37 -3.31
C CYS A 131 1.34 -0.92 -3.79
N TRP A 132 2.46 -0.19 -3.77
CA TRP A 132 2.50 1.18 -4.29
C TRP A 132 3.00 1.13 -5.71
N HIS A 133 2.21 1.65 -6.65
CA HIS A 133 2.51 1.59 -8.08
C HIS A 133 3.34 2.79 -8.55
N PRO A 134 3.93 2.76 -9.76
CA PRO A 134 4.62 3.92 -10.31
C PRO A 134 3.74 5.17 -10.33
N ILE A 135 4.30 6.32 -9.94
CA ILE A 135 3.61 7.63 -10.01
C ILE A 135 3.30 7.96 -11.47
N ARG A 136 2.09 8.41 -11.77
CA ARG A 136 1.66 8.80 -13.12
C ARG A 136 1.37 10.30 -13.15
N THR A 137 1.99 11.05 -14.07
CA THR A 137 1.72 12.50 -14.23
C THR A 137 0.92 12.75 -15.51
N PHE A 138 -0.09 13.61 -15.41
CA PHE A 138 -1.01 13.93 -16.49
C PHE A 138 -1.11 15.43 -16.77
N VAL A 139 -1.32 15.76 -18.05
CA VAL A 139 -1.78 17.08 -18.51
C VAL A 139 -3.13 16.88 -19.20
N GLY A 140 -4.22 17.35 -18.57
CA GLY A 140 -5.55 16.98 -19.04
C GLY A 140 -5.76 15.47 -18.91
N ALA A 141 -6.13 14.79 -20.00
CA ALA A 141 -6.31 13.34 -20.04
C ALA A 141 -5.06 12.56 -20.51
N GLU A 142 -3.98 13.26 -20.88
CA GLU A 142 -2.77 12.63 -21.43
C GLU A 142 -1.75 12.37 -20.31
N LYS A 143 -1.29 11.11 -20.20
CA LYS A 143 -0.16 10.73 -19.35
C LYS A 143 1.14 11.20 -20.00
N ILE A 144 1.88 12.06 -19.30
CA ILE A 144 3.12 12.68 -19.82
C ILE A 144 4.38 12.09 -19.21
N SER A 145 4.30 11.46 -18.03
CA SER A 145 5.43 10.78 -17.41
C SER A 145 5.01 9.72 -16.41
N GLU A 146 5.95 8.83 -16.13
CA GLU A 146 5.88 7.84 -15.05
C GLU A 146 7.14 7.99 -14.18
N GLY A 147 6.94 7.98 -12.86
CA GLY A 147 8.00 8.08 -11.86
C GLY A 147 8.20 6.77 -11.10
N ALA A 148 9.09 6.79 -10.11
CA ALA A 148 9.25 5.67 -9.19
C ALA A 148 7.97 5.45 -8.36
N ALA A 149 7.76 4.22 -7.89
CA ALA A 149 6.73 3.91 -6.90
C ALA A 149 7.01 4.63 -5.57
N GLY A 150 5.95 5.12 -4.93
CA GLY A 150 6.00 5.64 -3.56
C GLY A 150 6.24 4.56 -2.51
N SER A 151 6.25 4.97 -1.24
CA SER A 151 6.41 4.08 -0.08
C SER A 151 5.32 4.37 0.97
N PRO A 152 5.01 3.39 1.83
CA PRO A 152 4.03 3.57 2.90
C PRO A 152 4.57 4.36 4.10
N GLU A 153 5.79 4.90 4.10
CA GLU A 153 6.43 5.43 5.33
C GLU A 153 5.61 6.52 6.03
N GLU A 154 5.12 7.52 5.30
CA GLU A 154 4.32 8.61 5.86
C GLU A 154 2.97 8.11 6.37
N ILE A 155 2.27 7.29 5.58
CA ILE A 155 0.98 6.70 5.98
C ILE A 155 1.16 5.76 7.18
N SER A 156 2.19 4.93 7.19
CA SER A 156 2.49 4.00 8.28
C SER A 156 2.72 4.74 9.59
N LYS A 157 3.37 5.91 9.53
CA LYS A 157 3.52 6.78 10.70
C LYS A 157 2.17 7.32 11.21
N GLU A 158 1.31 7.83 10.32
CA GLU A 158 -0.02 8.32 10.70
C GLU A 158 -0.91 7.18 11.27
N VAL A 159 -0.89 6.01 10.63
CA VAL A 159 -1.59 4.82 11.11
C VAL A 159 -1.05 4.40 12.48
N CYS A 160 0.25 4.53 12.74
CA CYS A 160 0.86 4.21 14.05
C CYS A 160 0.33 5.14 15.15
N GLU A 161 0.26 6.43 14.88
CA GLU A 161 -0.27 7.43 15.82
C GLU A 161 -1.73 7.11 16.20
N GLU A 162 -2.57 6.83 15.20
CA GLU A 162 -3.98 6.46 15.41
C GLU A 162 -4.13 5.10 16.11
N TRP A 163 -3.36 4.08 15.70
CA TRP A 163 -3.42 2.72 16.25
C TRP A 163 -3.12 2.67 17.75
N ILE A 164 -2.19 3.51 18.22
CA ILE A 164 -1.86 3.64 19.64
C ILE A 164 -2.96 4.42 20.38
N SER A 165 -3.64 5.35 19.71
CA SER A 165 -4.64 6.23 20.32
C SER A 165 -5.98 5.54 20.61
N LEU A 166 -6.39 4.58 19.77
CA LEU A 166 -7.70 3.89 19.80
C LEU A 166 -7.99 3.10 21.09
N ASP A 167 -7.00 2.96 21.98
CA ASP A 167 -7.12 2.22 23.24
C ASP A 167 -7.06 3.13 24.49
N HIS A 168 -7.43 4.41 24.37
CA HIS A 168 -7.82 5.24 25.53
C HIS A 168 -9.31 5.05 25.85
N PRO A 169 -9.70 4.16 26.78
CA PRO A 169 -11.06 4.11 27.29
C PRO A 169 -11.31 5.34 28.19
N GLY A 170 -11.68 6.48 27.61
CA GLY A 170 -11.98 7.68 28.41
C GLY A 170 -12.32 8.98 27.71
N GLY A 171 -12.36 9.06 26.37
CA GLY A 171 -12.62 10.31 25.67
C GLY A 171 -14.03 10.45 25.12
N VAL A 172 -15.04 10.60 25.99
CA VAL A 172 -16.32 11.18 25.55
C VAL A 172 -16.04 12.65 25.24
N ASN A 173 -15.89 13.00 23.96
CA ASN A 173 -16.03 14.38 23.53
C ASN A 173 -17.51 14.75 23.62
N ALA A 174 -17.90 15.32 24.75
CA ALA A 174 -19.10 16.14 24.83
C ALA A 174 -18.78 17.48 24.14
N GLY A 175 -19.30 17.63 22.91
CA GLY A 175 -19.41 18.88 22.18
C GLY A 175 -20.80 18.98 21.59
#